data_AF-A0A519L5L0-F1
#
_entry.id   AF-A0A519L5L0-F1
#
_cell.length_a   1.000
_cell.length_b   1.000
_cell.length_c   1.000
_cell.angle_alpha   90.00
_cell.angle_beta   90.00
_cell.angle_gamma   90.00
#
_symmetry.space_group_name_H-M   'P 1'
#
loop_
_entity.id
_entity.type
_entity.pdbx_description
1 polymer ?
#
loop_
_entity_poly.entity_id
_entity_poly.type
_entity_poly.pdbx_seq_one_letter_code
_entity_poly.pdbx_strand_id
1 'polypeptide(L)'
;MGHEKATIVLSGSLVELLLIYYCEKKKMMTITILDSKGSPKKKKLYECVLIDLIEFVEQTKPFGNDFFHLSNLSRIYRNFIHPGRELKDSLDKSKAEICFVGTREILNRII
;
A
#
# COMPACT_ATOMS: atom_id res chain seq x y z
N MET A 1 1.51 -20.37 -13.65
CA MET A 1 2.32 -19.23 -13.20
C MET A 1 2.57 -18.35 -14.41
N GLY A 2 1.80 -17.27 -14.58
CA GLY A 2 1.96 -16.38 -15.73
C GLY A 2 1.82 -14.92 -15.35
N HIS A 3 0.90 -14.60 -14.44
CA HIS A 3 0.53 -13.21 -14.14
C HIS A 3 0.61 -12.85 -12.66
N GLU A 4 0.94 -13.79 -11.77
CA GLU A 4 0.97 -13.55 -10.32
C GLU A 4 1.92 -12.41 -9.93
N LYS A 5 3.10 -12.37 -10.57
CA LYS A 5 4.07 -11.28 -10.40
C LYS A 5 3.51 -9.93 -10.87
N ALA A 6 2.95 -9.91 -12.08
CA ALA A 6 2.36 -8.70 -12.64
C ALA A 6 1.22 -8.18 -11.77
N THR A 7 0.35 -9.08 -11.29
CA THR A 7 -0.73 -8.72 -10.37
C THR A 7 -0.21 -8.04 -9.12
N ILE A 8 0.83 -8.57 -8.47
CA ILE A 8 1.38 -7.98 -7.24
C ILE A 8 1.96 -6.59 -7.51
N VAL A 9 2.74 -6.43 -8.58
CA VAL A 9 3.34 -5.14 -8.95
C VAL A 9 2.26 -4.11 -9.24
N LEU A 10 1.32 -4.45 -10.14
CA LEU A 10 0.24 -3.56 -10.55
C LEU A 10 -0.68 -3.21 -9.37
N SER A 11 -0.97 -4.17 -8.49
CA SER A 11 -1.71 -3.92 -7.26
C SER A 11 -1.02 -2.91 -6.35
N GLY A 12 0.27 -3.09 -6.07
CA GLY A 12 1.03 -2.16 -5.23
C GLY A 12 1.07 -0.74 -5.81
N SER A 13 1.41 -0.63 -7.10
CA SER A 13 1.47 0.68 -7.79
C SER A 13 0.11 1.35 -7.90
N LEU A 14 -0.96 0.59 -8.17
CA LEU A 14 -2.31 1.16 -8.25
C LEU A 14 -2.79 1.63 -6.88
N VAL A 15 -2.55 0.88 -5.81
CA VAL A 15 -2.89 1.32 -4.45
C VAL A 15 -2.13 2.60 -4.09
N GLU A 16 -0.84 2.68 -4.40
CA GLU A 16 -0.05 3.91 -4.18
C GLU A 16 -0.69 5.11 -4.87
N LEU A 17 -1.03 4.97 -6.16
CA LEU A 17 -1.69 6.01 -6.93
C LEU A 17 -3.05 6.40 -6.34
N LEU A 18 -3.88 5.42 -5.96
CA LEU A 18 -5.21 5.66 -5.38
C LEU A 18 -5.12 6.44 -4.07
N LEU A 19 -4.14 6.11 -3.21
CA LEU A 19 -3.94 6.80 -1.94
C LEU A 19 -3.42 8.23 -2.14
N ILE A 20 -2.53 8.44 -3.12
CA ILE A 20 -2.11 9.80 -3.52
C ILE A 20 -3.32 10.59 -4.02
N TYR A 21 -4.11 10.02 -4.93
CA TYR A 21 -5.32 10.65 -5.45
C TYR A 21 -6.33 11.01 -4.37
N TYR A 22 -6.54 10.12 -3.39
CA TYR A 22 -7.37 10.39 -2.23
C TYR A 22 -6.89 11.62 -1.44
N CYS A 23 -5.58 11.70 -1.19
CA CYS A 23 -4.97 12.85 -0.49
C CYS A 23 -5.12 14.15 -1.30
N GLU A 24 -4.90 14.11 -2.62
CA GLU A 24 -5.07 15.26 -3.52
C GLU A 24 -6.52 15.78 -3.51
N LYS A 25 -7.52 14.89 -3.61
CA LYS A 25 -8.95 15.23 -3.51
C LYS A 25 -9.28 15.97 -2.21
N LYS A 26 -8.58 15.63 -1.13
CA LYS A 26 -8.71 16.25 0.19
C LYS A 26 -7.81 17.47 0.39
N LYS A 27 -7.06 17.89 -0.64
CA LYS A 27 -6.08 18.99 -0.60
C LYS A 27 -4.95 18.78 0.42
N MET A 28 -4.61 17.52 0.70
CA MET A 28 -3.54 17.15 1.63
C MET A 28 -2.21 17.00 0.87
N MET A 29 -1.39 18.05 0.83
CA MET A 29 -0.07 18.02 0.17
C MET A 29 1.06 17.50 1.08
N THR A 30 0.77 17.34 2.36
CA THR A 30 1.69 16.84 3.39
C THR A 30 0.92 15.91 4.30
N ILE A 31 1.48 14.75 4.60
CA ILE A 31 0.93 13.80 5.57
C ILE A 31 1.88 13.63 6.75
N THR A 32 1.33 13.25 7.91
CA THR A 32 2.10 12.91 9.10
C THR A 32 2.13 11.39 9.23
N ILE A 33 3.33 10.84 9.34
CA ILE A 33 3.60 9.42 9.63
C ILE A 33 4.43 9.34 10.91
N LEU A 34 4.53 8.17 11.53
CA LEU A 34 5.43 7.96 12.67
C LEU A 34 6.76 7.42 12.15
N ASP A 35 7.86 7.87 12.74
CA ASP A 35 9.16 7.26 12.45
C ASP A 35 9.34 5.94 13.22
N SER A 36 10.49 5.28 13.02
CA SER A 36 10.83 4.03 13.72
C SER A 36 10.91 4.15 15.25
N LYS A 37 10.92 5.37 15.79
CA LYS A 37 10.90 5.67 17.23
C LYS A 37 9.51 6.12 17.70
N GLY A 38 8.50 6.08 16.84
CA GLY A 38 7.14 6.52 17.14
C GLY A 38 6.98 8.04 17.19
N SER A 39 7.94 8.82 16.68
CA SER A 39 7.85 10.28 16.64
C SER A 39 7.16 10.75 15.35
N PRO A 40 6.25 11.73 15.41
CA PRO A 40 5.56 12.23 14.23
C PRO A 40 6.52 12.96 13.29
N LYS A 41 6.51 12.55 12.02
CA LYS A 41 7.27 13.13 10.94
C LYS A 41 6.34 13.56 9.82
N LYS A 42 6.46 14.81 9.39
CA LYS A 42 5.76 15.33 8.21
C LYS A 42 6.53 14.96 6.94
N LYS A 43 5.81 14.48 5.93
CA LYS A 43 6.36 14.14 4.61
C LYS A 43 5.47 14.74 3.53
N LYS A 44 6.08 15.29 2.47
CA LYS A 44 5.32 15.78 1.31
C LYS A 44 4.71 14.59 0.58
N LEU A 45 3.50 14.77 0.06
CA LEU A 45 2.73 13.68 -0.56
C LEU A 45 3.50 12.96 -1.67
N TYR A 46 4.14 13.70 -2.58
CA TYR A 46 4.90 13.10 -3.70
C TYR A 46 6.28 12.56 -3.31
N GLU A 47 6.71 12.77 -2.07
CA GLU A 47 7.91 12.13 -1.52
C GLU A 47 7.55 10.82 -0.78
N CYS A 48 6.26 10.53 -0.61
CA CYS A 48 5.77 9.32 0.03
C CYS A 48 5.89 8.11 -0.90
N VAL A 49 6.24 6.97 -0.31
CA VAL A 49 6.12 5.65 -0.92
C VAL A 49 4.91 4.92 -0.33
N LEU A 50 4.49 3.83 -0.96
CA LEU A 50 3.32 3.03 -0.53
C LEU A 50 3.26 2.78 0.98
N ILE A 51 4.38 2.45 1.63
CA ILE A 51 4.39 2.20 3.08
C ILE A 51 4.02 3.44 3.90
N ASP A 52 4.47 4.63 3.51
CA ASP A 52 4.13 5.88 4.21
C ASP A 52 2.63 6.17 4.10
N LEU A 53 2.06 5.94 2.91
CA LEU A 53 0.64 6.18 2.64
C LEU A 53 -0.25 5.19 3.41
N ILE A 54 0.18 3.93 3.50
CA ILE A 54 -0.53 2.91 4.26
C ILE A 54 -0.50 3.23 5.74
N GLU A 55 0.65 3.61 6.28
CA GLU A 55 0.78 4.01 7.66
C GLU A 55 -0.12 5.21 7.99
N PHE A 56 -0.15 6.22 7.12
CA PHE A 56 -1.05 7.35 7.27
C PHE A 56 -2.53 6.94 7.30
N VAL A 57 -2.94 6.03 6.42
CA VAL A 57 -4.32 5.51 6.37
C VAL A 57 -4.64 4.68 7.62
N GLU A 58 -3.72 3.85 8.10
CA GLU A 58 -3.91 3.06 9.32
C GLU A 58 -4.06 3.96 10.57
N GLN A 59 -3.32 5.06 10.64
CA GLN A 59 -3.39 6.03 11.74
C GLN A 59 -4.66 6.87 11.71
N THR A 60 -5.02 7.39 10.53
CA THR A 60 -6.15 8.32 10.38
C THR A 60 -7.48 7.60 10.20
N LYS A 61 -7.44 6.30 9.91
CA LYS A 61 -8.60 5.42 9.67
C LYS A 61 -9.66 6.07 8.77
N PRO A 62 -9.27 6.69 7.63
CA PRO A 62 -10.19 7.45 6.79
C PRO A 62 -11.26 6.55 6.16
N PHE A 63 -11.02 5.24 6.18
CA PHE A 63 -11.87 4.23 5.61
C PHE A 63 -12.37 3.21 6.66
N GLY A 64 -12.26 3.51 7.96
CA GLY A 64 -12.71 2.64 9.06
C GLY A 64 -11.64 1.65 9.59
N ASN A 65 -12.05 0.79 10.53
CA ASN A 65 -11.14 -0.12 11.26
C ASN A 65 -10.77 -1.41 10.48
N ASP A 66 -11.52 -1.78 9.45
CA ASP A 66 -11.41 -3.08 8.78
C ASP A 66 -10.42 -3.06 7.59
N PHE A 67 -9.25 -2.43 7.78
CA PHE A 67 -8.26 -2.19 6.73
C PHE A 67 -7.08 -3.16 6.68
N PHE A 68 -7.24 -4.34 7.26
CA PHE A 68 -6.22 -5.39 7.35
C PHE A 68 -5.62 -5.80 5.99
N HIS A 69 -6.36 -5.63 4.89
CA HIS A 69 -5.90 -5.94 3.54
C HIS A 69 -4.73 -5.06 3.08
N LEU A 70 -4.67 -3.79 3.51
CA LEU A 70 -3.57 -2.87 3.14
C LEU A 70 -2.23 -3.32 3.71
N SER A 71 -2.21 -3.69 4.99
CA SER A 71 -0.99 -4.15 5.67
C SER A 71 -0.40 -5.40 5.01
N ASN A 72 -1.26 -6.35 4.63
CA ASN A 72 -0.82 -7.56 3.93
C ASN A 72 -0.34 -7.28 2.51
N LEU A 73 -1.08 -6.47 1.74
CA LEU A 73 -0.67 -6.05 0.39
C LEU A 73 0.68 -5.35 0.43
N SER A 74 0.88 -4.42 1.36
CA SER A 74 2.15 -3.70 1.57
C SER A 74 3.31 -4.67 1.78
N ARG A 75 3.13 -5.64 2.68
CA ARG A 75 4.15 -6.63 3.02
C ARG A 75 4.48 -7.53 1.82
N ILE A 76 3.47 -8.00 1.08
CA ILE A 76 3.65 -8.85 -0.10
C ILE A 76 4.39 -8.07 -1.19
N TYR A 77 3.93 -6.85 -1.52
CA TYR A 77 4.55 -5.99 -2.51
C TYR A 77 6.00 -5.65 -2.14
N ARG A 78 6.26 -5.18 -0.91
CA ARG A 78 7.61 -4.85 -0.43
C ARG A 78 8.54 -6.06 -0.48
N ASN A 79 8.09 -7.24 -0.04
CA ASN A 79 8.91 -8.45 -0.11
C ASN A 79 9.23 -8.82 -1.55
N PHE A 80 8.29 -8.60 -2.48
CA PHE A 80 8.46 -8.88 -3.89
C PHE A 80 9.47 -7.94 -4.56
N ILE A 81 9.46 -6.65 -4.27
CA ILE A 81 10.37 -5.67 -4.90
C ILE A 81 11.74 -5.54 -4.20
N HIS A 82 11.96 -6.25 -3.09
CA HIS A 82 13.17 -6.11 -2.30
C HIS A 82 14.31 -6.99 -2.85
N PRO A 83 15.46 -6.40 -3.25
CA PRO A 83 16.59 -7.14 -3.80
C PRO A 83 17.14 -8.09 -2.73
N GLY A 84 16.94 -9.41 -2.91
CA GLY A 84 17.37 -10.45 -1.98
C GLY A 84 16.24 -11.25 -1.32
N ARG A 85 14.98 -10.81 -1.40
CA ARG A 85 13.79 -11.61 -1.02
C ARG A 85 13.08 -12.25 -2.21
N GLU A 86 13.26 -11.69 -3.41
CA GLU A 86 12.75 -12.23 -4.68
C GLU A 86 13.04 -13.72 -4.90
N LEU A 87 14.16 -14.21 -4.38
CA LEU A 87 14.68 -15.56 -4.60
C LEU A 87 14.30 -16.56 -3.49
N LYS A 88 13.73 -16.11 -2.36
CA LYS A 88 13.48 -16.96 -1.19
C LYS A 88 12.00 -17.30 -0.97
N ASP A 89 11.08 -16.41 -1.33
CA ASP A 89 9.65 -16.65 -1.18
C ASP A 89 9.06 -17.19 -2.49
N SER A 90 8.42 -18.37 -2.44
CA SER A 90 7.57 -18.80 -3.55
C SER A 90 6.41 -17.82 -3.70
N LEU A 91 6.29 -17.25 -4.90
CA LEU A 91 5.11 -16.52 -5.32
C LEU A 91 4.05 -17.54 -5.67
N ASP A 92 3.09 -17.70 -4.77
CA ASP A 92 1.94 -18.54 -5.00
C ASP A 92 0.73 -17.71 -5.44
N LYS A 93 -0.27 -18.39 -5.97
CA LYS A 93 -1.50 -17.77 -6.45
C LYS A 93 -2.24 -17.03 -5.33
N SER A 94 -2.13 -17.49 -4.08
CA SER A 94 -2.80 -16.91 -2.93
C SER A 94 -2.34 -15.48 -2.65
N LYS A 95 -1.03 -15.19 -2.71
CA LYS A 95 -0.49 -13.84 -2.52
C LYS A 95 -0.97 -12.87 -3.59
N ALA A 96 -0.98 -13.30 -4.86
CA ALA A 96 -1.49 -12.48 -5.95
C ALA A 96 -2.98 -12.18 -5.81
N GLU A 97 -3.76 -13.17 -5.36
CA GLU A 97 -5.20 -13.00 -5.09
C GLU A 97 -5.47 -12.03 -3.95
N ILE A 98 -4.70 -12.10 -2.86
CA ILE A 98 -4.78 -11.13 -1.75
C ILE A 98 -4.50 -9.71 -2.25
N CYS A 99 -3.46 -9.52 -3.07
CA CYS A 99 -3.15 -8.22 -3.66
C CYS A 99 -4.28 -7.71 -4.56
N PHE A 100 -4.83 -8.56 -5.41
CA PHE A 100 -5.93 -8.20 -6.30
C PHE A 100 -7.20 -7.80 -5.52
N VAL A 101 -7.64 -8.64 -4.57
CA VAL A 101 -8.82 -8.38 -3.74
C VAL A 101 -8.64 -7.12 -2.91
N GLY A 102 -7.48 -6.95 -2.27
CA GLY A 102 -7.17 -5.75 -1.49
C GLY A 102 -7.20 -4.48 -2.35
N THR A 103 -6.63 -4.52 -3.55
CA THR A 103 -6.65 -3.40 -4.49
C THR A 103 -8.08 -3.03 -4.89
N ARG A 104 -8.92 -4.02 -5.21
CA ARG A 104 -10.31 -3.80 -5.59
C ARG A 104 -11.12 -3.17 -4.47
N GLU A 105 -10.91 -3.62 -3.23
CA GLU A 105 -11.58 -3.06 -2.06
C GLU A 105 -11.21 -1.59 -1.83
N ILE A 106 -9.93 -1.25 -1.98
CA ILE A 106 -9.45 0.13 -1.86
C ILE A 106 -10.03 1.02 -2.97
N LEU A 107 -10.03 0.51 -4.20
CA LEU A 107 -10.61 1.20 -5.36
C LEU A 107 -12.06 1.59 -5.10
N ASN A 108 -12.88 0.63 -4.64
CA ASN A 108 -14.31 0.83 -4.33
C ASN A 108 -14.57 1.83 -3.18
N ARG A 109 -13.58 2.12 -2.35
CA ARG A 109 -13.71 3.08 -1.23
C ARG A 109 -13.26 4.49 -1.60
N ILE A 110 -12.48 4.64 -2.66
CA ILE A 110 -11.90 5.93 -3.08
C ILE A 110 -12.66 6.53 -4.28
N ILE A 111 -13.12 5.68 -5.21
CA ILE A 111 -13.95 6.08 -6.36
C ILE A 111 -15.42 5.93 -5.98
#